data_AF-A0A2W7SZR4-F1
#
_entry.id   AF-A0A2W7SZR4-F1
#
_cell.length_a   1.000
_cell.length_b   1.000
_cell.length_c   1.000
_cell.angle_alpha   90.00
_cell.angle_beta   90.00
_cell.angle_gamma   90.00
#
_symmetry.space_group_name_H-M   'P 1'
#
loop_
_entity.id
_entity.type
_entity.pdbx_description
1 polymer ?
#
loop_
_entity_poly.entity_id
_entity_poly.type
_entity_poly.pdbx_seq_one_letter_code
_entity_poly.pdbx_strand_id
1 'polypeptide(L)'
;MAQNCHFRRPASERGGYGPGAALTRVVAPVLRLISLLHVVVAVCFLSRLTGDPAALYLPVEASDEMRQHFREVHGLNDPVLVQFGRYVADLVQLDFGESIRKVRPAFDVVIEAFWWTLQLALITMGLVTAAAIGLGSLAAFRAGGLFDRIATVTSLIGASAPDFWVGIVVLSAGSAGCLPRALARRPTGSCRSLFSSSAPSD
;
A
#
# COMPACT_ATOMS: atom_id res chain seq x y z
N MET A 1 -1.10 -46.08 -38.61
CA MET A 1 -2.07 -44.97 -38.59
C MET A 1 -1.38 -43.72 -38.06
N ALA A 2 -0.78 -42.93 -38.95
CA ALA A 2 -0.14 -41.67 -38.63
C ALA A 2 -1.16 -40.55 -38.87
N GLN A 3 -1.62 -39.91 -37.81
CA GLN A 3 -2.59 -38.81 -37.90
C GLN A 3 -1.82 -37.50 -38.11
N ASN A 4 -2.00 -36.96 -39.31
CA ASN A 4 -1.53 -35.64 -39.74
C ASN A 4 -1.94 -34.54 -38.74
N CYS A 5 -1.00 -34.09 -37.92
CA CYS A 5 -1.10 -32.81 -37.22
C CYS A 5 -0.55 -31.71 -38.13
N HIS A 6 -1.41 -31.21 -39.02
CA HIS A 6 -1.15 -29.95 -39.74
C HIS A 6 -1.25 -28.80 -38.73
N PHE A 7 -0.11 -28.43 -38.15
CA PHE A 7 0.03 -27.22 -37.35
C PHE A 7 -0.06 -26.00 -38.29
N ARG A 8 -1.28 -25.51 -38.56
CA ARG A 8 -1.46 -24.18 -39.16
C ARG A 8 -0.91 -23.16 -38.17
N ARG A 9 0.31 -22.66 -38.41
CA ARG A 9 0.78 -21.44 -37.74
C ARG A 9 -0.18 -20.31 -38.12
N PRO A 10 -0.79 -19.58 -37.16
CA PRO A 10 -1.47 -18.35 -37.51
C PRO A 10 -0.43 -17.40 -38.11
N ALA A 11 -0.65 -17.05 -39.38
CA ALA A 11 0.14 -16.09 -40.10
C ALA A 11 -0.12 -14.70 -39.50
N SER A 12 0.98 -14.02 -39.15
CA SER A 12 1.08 -12.58 -38.99
C SER A 12 0.21 -11.90 -37.93
N GLU A 13 0.73 -11.80 -36.70
CA GLU A 13 0.72 -10.51 -36.02
C GLU A 13 1.79 -9.62 -36.69
N ARG A 14 1.50 -9.19 -37.93
CA ARG A 14 2.14 -8.00 -38.47
C ARG A 14 1.54 -6.85 -37.68
N GLY A 15 2.19 -6.47 -36.58
CA GLY A 15 1.92 -5.26 -35.83
C GLY A 15 1.97 -4.06 -36.76
N GLY A 16 0.82 -3.75 -37.36
CA GLY A 16 0.64 -2.56 -38.16
C GLY A 16 0.84 -1.36 -37.25
N TYR A 17 1.89 -0.58 -37.51
CA TYR A 17 1.97 0.80 -37.08
C TYR A 17 0.89 1.59 -37.84
N GLY A 18 -0.36 1.43 -37.42
CA GLY A 18 -1.42 2.37 -37.78
C GLY A 18 -1.24 3.66 -36.98
N PRO A 19 -1.71 4.82 -37.46
CA PRO A 19 -1.66 6.09 -36.73
C PRO A 19 -2.31 6.00 -35.32
N GLY A 20 -3.20 5.04 -35.08
CA GLY A 20 -3.76 4.74 -33.75
C GLY A 20 -2.78 4.11 -32.74
N ALA A 21 -1.73 3.40 -33.19
CA ALA A 21 -0.70 2.82 -32.32
C ALA A 21 0.30 3.86 -31.81
N ALA A 22 0.50 4.95 -32.56
CA ALA A 22 1.26 6.12 -32.10
C ALA A 22 0.42 6.96 -31.12
N LEU A 23 -0.87 7.17 -31.42
CA LEU A 23 -1.79 7.91 -30.57
C LEU A 23 -1.94 7.26 -29.17
N THR A 24 -2.09 5.94 -29.12
CA THR A 24 -2.22 5.19 -27.85
C THR A 24 -0.97 5.22 -26.96
N ARG A 25 0.23 5.38 -27.53
CA ARG A 25 1.49 5.48 -26.76
C ARG A 25 1.63 6.76 -25.96
N VAL A 26 1.03 7.86 -26.41
CA VAL A 26 1.07 9.15 -25.72
C VAL A 26 -0.20 9.35 -24.89
N VAL A 27 -1.36 8.89 -25.38
CA VAL A 27 -2.64 9.03 -24.66
C VAL A 27 -2.64 8.23 -23.35
N ALA A 28 -2.08 7.03 -23.31
CA ALA A 28 -2.05 6.21 -22.10
C ALA A 28 -1.30 6.84 -20.90
N PRO A 29 -0.04 7.31 -21.03
CA PRO A 29 0.65 7.97 -19.93
C PRO A 29 0.01 9.31 -19.56
N VAL A 30 -0.51 10.08 -20.54
CA VAL A 30 -1.21 11.34 -20.27
C VAL A 30 -2.48 11.09 -19.45
N LEU A 31 -3.27 10.07 -19.80
CA LEU A 31 -4.47 9.69 -19.03
C LEU A 31 -4.12 9.27 -17.59
N ARG A 32 -3.02 8.53 -17.40
CA ARG A 32 -2.53 8.15 -16.05
C ARG A 32 -2.12 9.37 -15.23
N LEU A 33 -1.41 10.31 -15.86
CA LEU A 33 -1.00 11.55 -15.20
C LEU A 33 -2.22 12.39 -14.80
N ILE A 34 -3.19 12.54 -15.71
CA ILE A 34 -4.46 13.24 -15.43
C ILE A 34 -5.20 12.54 -14.28
N SER A 35 -5.32 11.21 -14.32
CA SER A 35 -5.95 10.44 -13.25
C SER A 35 -5.27 10.66 -11.90
N LEU A 36 -3.94 10.68 -11.88
CA LEU A 36 -3.17 10.91 -10.64
C LEU A 36 -3.38 12.32 -10.11
N LEU A 37 -3.32 13.35 -10.98
CA LEU A 37 -3.64 14.73 -10.60
C LEU A 37 -5.07 14.86 -10.07
N HIS A 38 -6.03 14.19 -10.72
CA HIS A 38 -7.42 14.18 -10.28
C HIS A 38 -7.58 13.57 -8.88
N VAL A 39 -6.89 12.47 -8.60
CA VAL A 39 -6.88 11.85 -7.26
C VAL A 39 -6.25 12.76 -6.22
N VAL A 40 -5.12 13.41 -6.52
CA VAL A 40 -4.46 14.34 -5.57
C VAL A 40 -5.38 15.50 -5.21
N VAL A 41 -6.00 16.13 -6.21
CA VAL A 41 -6.97 17.21 -6.00
C VAL A 41 -8.18 16.67 -5.23
N ALA A 42 -8.77 15.55 -5.67
CA ALA A 42 -9.94 14.97 -5.02
C ALA A 42 -9.68 14.65 -3.54
N VAL A 43 -8.53 14.07 -3.20
CA VAL A 43 -8.16 13.76 -1.81
C VAL A 43 -7.96 15.04 -0.98
N CYS A 44 -7.30 16.06 -1.53
CA CYS A 44 -7.10 17.34 -0.85
C CYS A 44 -8.45 18.00 -0.49
N PHE A 45 -9.42 17.99 -1.41
CA PHE A 45 -10.74 18.56 -1.16
C PHE A 45 -11.62 17.64 -0.30
N LEU A 46 -11.64 16.34 -0.57
CA LEU A 46 -12.47 15.38 0.15
C LEU A 46 -12.06 15.29 1.63
N SER A 47 -10.76 15.32 1.92
CA SER A 47 -10.25 15.32 3.30
C SER A 47 -10.76 16.52 4.11
N ARG A 48 -11.03 17.66 3.46
CA ARG A 48 -11.59 18.87 4.09
C ARG A 48 -13.10 18.85 4.20
N LEU A 49 -13.78 18.11 3.32
CA LEU A 49 -15.23 17.88 3.40
C LEU A 49 -15.58 16.85 4.49
N THR A 50 -14.69 15.89 4.77
CA THR A 50 -14.91 14.85 5.78
C THR A 50 -14.71 15.31 7.23
N GLY A 51 -14.18 16.51 7.46
CA GLY A 51 -13.98 17.08 8.80
C GLY A 51 -12.63 17.79 8.98
N ASP A 52 -12.28 18.08 10.23
CA ASP A 52 -11.00 18.72 10.57
C ASP A 52 -9.84 17.69 10.51
N PRO A 53 -8.82 17.89 9.64
CA PRO A 53 -7.68 16.97 9.58
C PRO A 53 -6.84 16.95 10.86
N ALA A 54 -6.97 17.94 11.75
CA ALA A 54 -6.28 17.91 13.05
C ALA A 54 -6.69 16.69 13.90
N ALA A 55 -7.91 16.18 13.72
CA ALA A 55 -8.41 15.01 14.44
C ALA A 55 -7.68 13.69 14.07
N LEU A 56 -6.94 13.65 12.97
CA LEU A 56 -6.08 12.50 12.61
C LEU A 56 -4.75 12.48 13.35
N TYR A 57 -4.31 13.61 13.89
CA TYR A 57 -3.00 13.77 14.52
C TYR A 57 -3.10 13.96 16.03
N LEU A 58 -4.21 14.52 16.51
CA LEU A 58 -4.47 14.73 17.92
C LEU A 58 -5.27 13.58 18.54
N PRO A 59 -5.05 13.26 19.83
CA PRO A 59 -5.94 12.38 20.59
C PRO A 59 -7.39 12.87 20.57
N VAL A 60 -8.34 11.93 20.73
CA VAL A 60 -9.77 12.26 20.76
C VAL A 60 -10.09 13.20 21.93
N GLU A 61 -9.33 13.12 23.01
CA GLU A 61 -9.45 13.89 24.25
C GLU A 61 -8.72 15.24 24.22
N ALA A 62 -8.11 15.62 23.08
CA ALA A 62 -7.41 16.90 22.96
C ALA A 62 -8.35 18.10 23.22
N SER A 63 -7.89 19.07 24.03
CA SER A 63 -8.64 20.31 24.30
C SER A 63 -8.83 21.13 23.03
N ASP A 64 -9.90 21.93 22.98
CA ASP A 64 -10.20 22.76 21.82
C ASP A 64 -9.13 23.84 21.58
N GLU A 65 -8.49 24.32 22.64
CA GLU A 65 -7.33 25.22 22.58
C GLU A 65 -6.15 24.56 21.85
N MET A 66 -5.84 23.31 22.19
CA MET A 66 -4.75 22.56 21.55
C MET A 66 -5.05 22.29 20.07
N ARG A 67 -6.33 22.02 19.72
CA ARG A 67 -6.77 21.89 18.33
C ARG A 67 -6.68 23.20 17.55
N GLN A 68 -7.03 24.33 18.16
CA GLN A 68 -6.90 25.65 17.52
C GLN A 68 -5.44 25.99 17.26
N HIS A 69 -4.58 25.84 18.27
CA HIS A 69 -3.15 26.06 18.13
C HIS A 69 -2.53 25.18 17.04
N PHE A 70 -2.89 23.89 16.98
CA PHE A 70 -2.43 23.00 15.91
C PHE A 70 -2.87 23.46 14.52
N ARG A 71 -4.11 23.95 14.38
CA ARG A 71 -4.62 24.47 13.10
C ARG A 71 -3.90 25.73 12.65
N GLU A 72 -3.55 26.62 13.57
CA GLU A 72 -2.81 27.85 13.27
C GLU A 72 -1.39 27.53 12.80
N VAL A 73 -0.66 26.70 13.57
CA VAL A 73 0.73 26.34 13.24
C VAL A 73 0.84 25.61 11.90
N HIS A 74 -0.17 24.79 11.54
CA HIS A 74 -0.18 24.06 10.27
C HIS A 74 -0.96 24.75 9.14
N GLY A 75 -1.41 26.00 9.32
CA GLY A 75 -2.14 26.75 8.29
C GLY A 75 -3.45 26.09 7.85
N LEU A 76 -4.05 25.27 8.71
CA LEU A 76 -5.28 24.52 8.43
C LEU A 76 -6.53 25.42 8.44
N ASN A 77 -6.41 26.63 9.02
CA ASN A 77 -7.46 27.67 9.04
C ASN A 77 -7.63 28.41 7.72
N ASP A 78 -6.65 28.34 6.82
CA ASP A 78 -6.70 29.05 5.54
C ASP A 78 -7.72 28.41 4.57
N PRO A 79 -8.26 29.15 3.59
CA PRO A 79 -9.11 28.55 2.56
C PRO A 79 -8.39 27.40 1.82
N VAL A 80 -9.11 26.32 1.51
CA VAL A 80 -8.53 25.09 0.90
C VAL A 80 -7.74 25.39 -0.38
N LEU A 81 -8.21 26.35 -1.20
CA LEU A 81 -7.50 26.80 -2.40
C LEU A 81 -6.12 27.40 -2.09
N VAL A 82 -5.99 28.15 -1.00
CA VAL A 82 -4.72 28.77 -0.58
C VAL A 82 -3.77 27.70 -0.06
N GLN A 83 -4.29 26.74 0.71
CA GLN A 83 -3.50 25.60 1.19
C GLN A 83 -2.95 24.77 0.03
N PHE A 84 -3.79 24.45 -0.96
CA PHE A 84 -3.37 23.72 -2.16
C PHE A 84 -2.41 24.55 -3.02
N GLY A 85 -2.66 25.86 -3.16
CA GLY A 85 -1.77 26.77 -3.89
C GLY A 85 -0.36 26.82 -3.32
N ARG A 86 -0.22 26.93 -1.99
CA ARG A 86 1.08 26.83 -1.31
C ARG A 86 1.76 25.49 -1.56
N TYR A 87 1.02 24.39 -1.38
CA TYR A 87 1.53 23.05 -1.66
C TYR A 87 2.08 22.90 -3.09
N VAL A 88 1.36 23.40 -4.10
CA VAL A 88 1.83 23.37 -5.49
C VAL A 88 3.06 24.25 -5.70
N ALA A 89 3.10 25.43 -5.09
CA ALA A 89 4.23 26.35 -5.20
C ALA A 89 5.51 25.76 -4.58
N ASP A 90 5.40 25.09 -3.44
CA ASP A 90 6.51 24.42 -2.75
C ASP A 90 6.99 23.21 -3.58
N LEU A 91 6.05 22.41 -4.12
CA LEU A 91 6.38 21.29 -5.01
C LEU A 91 7.17 21.70 -6.26
N VAL A 92 6.82 22.83 -6.89
CA VAL A 92 7.53 23.34 -8.07
C VAL A 92 8.97 23.74 -7.72
N GLN A 93 9.22 24.14 -6.47
CA GLN A 93 10.54 24.43 -5.93
C GLN A 93 11.28 23.16 -5.44
N LEU A 94 10.67 21.98 -5.61
CA LEU A 94 11.13 20.70 -5.07
C LEU A 94 11.22 20.69 -3.54
N ASP A 95 10.46 21.57 -2.88
CA ASP A 95 10.28 21.55 -1.44
C ASP A 95 9.02 20.73 -1.10
N PHE A 96 9.24 19.62 -0.40
CA PHE A 96 8.17 18.72 0.04
C PHE A 96 7.72 19.01 1.48
N GLY A 97 8.40 19.92 2.17
CA GLY A 97 8.17 20.26 3.56
C GLY A 97 8.45 19.13 4.55
N GLU A 98 7.92 19.30 5.75
CA GLU A 98 8.11 18.40 6.89
C GLU A 98 6.91 17.45 7.07
N SER A 99 7.19 16.20 7.43
CA SER A 99 6.13 15.24 7.77
C SER A 99 5.50 15.58 9.12
N ILE A 100 4.22 15.98 9.13
CA ILE A 100 3.45 16.25 10.38
C ILE A 100 3.47 15.06 11.35
N ARG A 101 3.53 13.82 10.83
CA ARG A 101 3.52 12.59 11.65
C ARG A 101 4.90 12.26 12.22
N LYS A 102 5.96 12.41 11.43
CA LYS A 102 7.31 11.93 11.75
C LYS A 102 8.30 13.03 12.13
N VAL A 103 7.90 14.30 12.00
CA VAL A 103 8.70 15.49 12.32
C VAL A 103 10.10 15.41 11.72
N ARG A 104 10.14 15.09 10.43
CA ARG A 104 11.35 14.98 9.61
C ARG A 104 11.01 15.27 8.14
N PRO A 105 11.99 15.63 7.29
CA PRO A 105 11.74 16.00 5.90
C PRO A 105 10.90 14.95 5.18
N ALA A 106 9.81 15.36 4.54
CA ALA A 106 8.84 14.44 3.94
C ALA A 106 9.48 13.57 2.85
N PHE A 107 10.41 14.13 2.08
CA PHE A 107 11.13 13.43 1.02
C PHE A 107 11.92 12.22 1.56
N ASP A 108 12.65 12.38 2.66
CA ASP A 108 13.43 11.31 3.28
C ASP A 108 12.53 10.16 3.76
N VAL A 109 11.36 10.51 4.31
CA VAL A 109 10.36 9.51 4.71
C VAL A 109 9.89 8.68 3.53
N VAL A 110 9.64 9.33 2.39
CA VAL A 110 9.15 8.67 1.17
C VAL A 110 10.24 7.77 0.59
N ILE A 111 11.48 8.25 0.49
CA ILE A 111 12.60 7.46 -0.05
C ILE A 111 12.91 6.24 0.82
N GLU A 112 12.90 6.40 2.15
CA GLU A 112 13.08 5.30 3.08
C GLU A 112 11.98 4.23 2.88
N ALA A 113 10.72 4.65 2.84
CA ALA A 113 9.59 3.74 2.61
C ALA A 113 9.65 3.08 1.23
N PHE A 114 10.02 3.83 0.19
CA PHE A 114 10.18 3.32 -1.16
C PHE A 114 11.20 2.17 -1.19
N TRP A 115 12.36 2.33 -0.55
CA TRP A 115 13.38 1.29 -0.51
C TRP A 115 12.88 0.00 0.16
N TRP A 116 12.15 0.12 1.28
CA TRP A 116 11.54 -1.03 1.94
C TRP A 116 10.51 -1.74 1.05
N THR A 117 9.62 -0.98 0.41
CA THR A 117 8.61 -1.56 -0.49
C THR A 117 9.24 -2.23 -1.72
N LEU A 118 10.31 -1.65 -2.26
CA LEU A 118 11.05 -2.21 -3.39
C LEU A 118 11.68 -3.56 -3.04
N GLN A 119 12.35 -3.65 -1.89
CA GLN A 119 12.93 -4.92 -1.41
C GLN A 119 11.86 -6.00 -1.24
N LEU A 120 10.74 -5.67 -0.59
CA LEU A 120 9.62 -6.60 -0.41
C LEU A 120 9.03 -7.04 -1.75
N ALA A 121 8.79 -6.09 -2.66
CA ALA A 121 8.25 -6.38 -3.98
C ALA A 121 9.15 -7.33 -4.78
N LEU A 122 10.47 -7.09 -4.78
CA LEU A 122 11.43 -7.93 -5.50
C LEU A 122 11.50 -9.35 -4.94
N ILE A 123 11.55 -9.49 -3.61
CA ILE A 123 11.58 -10.81 -2.95
C ILE A 123 10.29 -11.57 -3.24
N THR A 124 9.13 -10.94 -3.05
CA THR A 124 7.82 -11.55 -3.29
C THR A 124 7.65 -11.92 -4.76
N MET A 125 8.00 -11.02 -5.69
CA MET A 125 7.89 -11.29 -7.12
C MET A 125 8.75 -12.47 -7.54
N GLY A 126 9.99 -12.57 -7.04
CA GLY A 126 10.86 -13.71 -7.28
C GLY A 126 10.27 -15.02 -6.75
N LEU A 127 9.82 -15.02 -5.50
CA LEU A 127 9.25 -16.21 -4.85
C LEU A 127 7.95 -16.68 -5.54
N VAL A 128 7.04 -15.74 -5.81
CA VAL A 128 5.76 -16.02 -6.46
C VAL A 128 5.99 -16.52 -7.89
N THR A 129 6.90 -15.90 -8.64
CA THR A 129 7.20 -16.34 -10.01
C THR A 129 7.78 -17.75 -10.02
N ALA A 130 8.74 -18.05 -9.13
CA ALA A 130 9.30 -19.39 -9.02
C ALA A 130 8.24 -20.44 -8.63
N ALA A 131 7.40 -20.12 -7.64
CA ALA A 131 6.31 -20.99 -7.21
C ALA A 131 5.26 -21.19 -8.31
N ALA A 132 4.86 -20.13 -9.01
CA ALA A 132 3.89 -20.17 -10.10
C ALA A 132 4.40 -21.01 -11.28
N ILE A 133 5.67 -20.86 -11.65
CA ILE A 133 6.28 -21.69 -12.70
C ILE A 133 6.29 -23.16 -12.25
N GLY A 134 6.74 -23.45 -11.03
CA GLY A 134 6.84 -24.83 -10.53
C GLY A 134 5.47 -25.51 -10.40
N LEU A 135 4.57 -24.91 -9.62
CA LEU A 135 3.24 -25.46 -9.36
C LEU A 135 2.36 -25.43 -10.60
N GLY A 136 2.43 -24.37 -11.41
CA GLY A 136 1.68 -24.25 -12.66
C GLY A 136 2.12 -25.27 -13.70
N SER A 137 3.44 -25.50 -13.86
CA SER A 137 3.94 -26.54 -14.76
C SER A 137 3.52 -27.93 -14.29
N LEU A 138 3.58 -28.21 -12.98
CA LEU A 138 3.17 -29.51 -12.44
C LEU A 138 1.67 -29.78 -12.63
N ALA A 139 0.83 -28.75 -12.45
CA ALA A 139 -0.61 -28.85 -12.74
C ALA A 139 -0.85 -29.13 -14.24
N ALA A 140 -0.10 -28.47 -15.14
CA ALA A 140 -0.20 -28.70 -16.58
C ALA A 140 0.21 -30.12 -17.00
N PHE A 141 1.28 -30.67 -16.43
CA PHE A 141 1.71 -32.05 -16.73
C PHE A 141 0.72 -33.12 -16.24
N ARG A 142 -0.07 -32.81 -15.20
CA ARG A 142 -1.02 -33.74 -14.58
C ARG A 142 -2.46 -33.23 -14.68
N ALA A 143 -2.79 -32.67 -15.84
CA ALA A 143 -4.07 -32.06 -16.16
C ALA A 143 -5.24 -33.03 -15.92
N GLY A 144 -6.32 -32.52 -15.32
CA GLY A 144 -7.50 -33.31 -14.96
C GLY A 144 -7.34 -34.19 -13.71
N GLY A 145 -6.15 -34.25 -13.12
CA GLY A 145 -5.88 -34.97 -11.87
C GLY A 145 -6.34 -34.21 -10.61
N LEU A 146 -6.19 -34.86 -9.45
CA LEU A 146 -6.53 -34.27 -8.15
C LEU A 146 -5.72 -33.00 -7.85
N PHE A 147 -4.43 -32.98 -8.21
CA PHE A 147 -3.55 -31.83 -7.99
C PHE A 147 -4.00 -30.59 -8.77
N ASP A 148 -4.36 -30.77 -10.04
CA ASP A 148 -4.89 -29.71 -10.91
C ASP A 148 -6.19 -29.10 -10.35
N ARG A 149 -7.10 -29.94 -9.85
CA ARG A 149 -8.34 -29.49 -9.19
C ARG A 149 -8.07 -28.72 -7.91
N ILE A 150 -7.18 -29.21 -7.04
CA ILE A 150 -6.84 -28.52 -5.79
C ILE A 150 -6.17 -27.16 -6.08
N ALA A 151 -5.23 -27.13 -7.03
CA ALA A 151 -4.55 -25.90 -7.43
C ALA A 151 -5.55 -24.87 -7.96
N THR A 152 -6.45 -25.28 -8.84
CA THR A 152 -7.50 -24.42 -9.41
C THR A 152 -8.41 -23.86 -8.33
N VAL A 153 -8.96 -24.70 -7.44
CA VAL A 153 -9.83 -24.25 -6.35
C VAL A 153 -9.10 -23.27 -5.43
N THR A 154 -7.85 -23.56 -5.08
CA THR A 154 -7.03 -22.69 -4.23
C THR A 154 -6.78 -21.32 -4.90
N SER A 155 -6.47 -21.30 -6.20
CA SER A 155 -6.31 -20.06 -6.96
C SER A 155 -7.59 -19.24 -7.01
N LEU A 156 -8.76 -19.87 -7.20
CA LEU A 156 -10.05 -19.17 -7.19
C LEU A 156 -10.37 -18.55 -5.83
N ILE A 157 -10.11 -19.28 -4.73
CA ILE A 157 -10.29 -18.75 -3.38
C ILE A 157 -9.38 -17.55 -3.16
N GLY A 158 -8.09 -17.68 -3.49
CA GLY A 158 -7.11 -16.60 -3.34
C GLY A 158 -7.45 -15.36 -4.17
N ALA A 159 -7.92 -15.54 -5.40
CA ALA A 159 -8.27 -14.44 -6.29
C ALA A 159 -9.57 -13.71 -5.91
N SER A 160 -10.45 -14.36 -5.16
CA SER A 160 -11.76 -13.80 -4.78
C SER A 160 -11.78 -13.20 -3.37
N ALA A 161 -10.81 -13.58 -2.52
CA ALA A 161 -10.71 -13.09 -1.16
C ALA A 161 -10.08 -11.68 -1.13
N PRO A 162 -10.58 -10.74 -0.30
CA PRO A 162 -9.90 -9.47 -0.09
C PRO A 162 -8.51 -9.67 0.54
N ASP A 163 -7.50 -8.92 0.06
CA ASP A 163 -6.12 -9.07 0.55
C ASP A 163 -5.98 -8.93 2.07
N PHE A 164 -6.73 -7.99 2.67
CA PHE A 164 -6.72 -7.78 4.12
C PHE A 164 -7.25 -9.00 4.88
N TRP A 165 -8.27 -9.69 4.35
CA TRP A 165 -8.88 -10.86 4.97
C TRP A 165 -7.91 -12.03 4.95
N VAL A 166 -7.22 -12.24 3.81
CA VAL A 166 -6.17 -13.25 3.68
C VAL A 166 -5.06 -13.00 4.70
N GLY A 167 -4.63 -11.74 4.84
CA GLY A 167 -3.64 -11.35 5.86
C GLY A 167 -4.07 -11.71 7.28
N ILE A 168 -5.32 -11.44 7.66
CA ILE A 168 -5.88 -11.78 8.99
C ILE A 168 -5.95 -13.30 9.20
N VAL A 169 -6.38 -14.06 8.19
CA VAL A 169 -6.45 -15.53 8.27
C VAL A 169 -5.06 -16.14 8.43
N VAL A 170 -4.07 -15.67 7.66
CA VAL A 170 -2.68 -16.14 7.78
C VAL A 170 -2.11 -15.80 9.16
N LEU A 171 -2.34 -14.57 9.65
CA LEU A 171 -1.89 -14.14 10.97
C LEU A 171 -2.52 -14.97 12.09
N SER A 172 -3.84 -15.15 12.06
CA SER A 172 -4.58 -15.91 13.08
C SER A 172 -4.24 -17.41 13.05
N ALA A 173 -4.13 -18.02 11.88
CA ALA A 173 -3.70 -19.41 11.72
C ALA A 173 -2.26 -19.64 12.22
N GLY A 174 -1.34 -18.71 11.91
CA GLY A 174 0.04 -18.76 12.39
C GLY A 174 0.15 -18.67 13.92
N SER A 175 -0.72 -17.88 14.55
CA SER A 175 -0.79 -17.76 16.01
C SER A 175 -1.37 -19.00 16.71
N ALA A 176 -2.21 -19.77 16.01
CA ALA A 176 -2.83 -21.00 16.52
C ALA A 176 -1.94 -22.25 16.36
N GLY A 177 -1.04 -22.27 15.38
CA GLY A 177 -0.35 -23.49 14.95
C GLY A 177 1.13 -23.63 15.32
N CYS A 178 1.95 -22.57 15.34
CA CYS A 178 3.41 -22.79 15.39
C CYS A 178 4.28 -21.59 15.81
N LEU A 179 3.79 -20.66 16.64
CA LEU A 179 4.69 -19.72 17.33
C LEU A 179 4.97 -20.28 18.73
N PRO A 180 6.22 -20.62 19.09
CA PRO A 180 6.53 -20.96 20.48
C PRO A 180 6.11 -19.76 21.33
N ARG A 181 5.10 -19.96 22.20
CA ARG A 181 4.61 -19.00 23.21
C ARG A 181 5.73 -18.48 24.13
N ALA A 182 6.97 -18.96 23.98
CA ALA A 182 8.17 -18.45 24.62
C ALA A 182 8.47 -16.97 24.32
N LEU A 183 8.11 -16.45 23.14
CA LEU A 183 8.27 -15.02 22.82
C LEU A 183 7.09 -14.13 23.28
N ALA A 184 6.01 -14.74 23.79
CA ALA A 184 4.86 -14.04 24.34
C ALA A 184 4.98 -13.75 25.86
N ARG A 185 6.15 -13.94 26.47
CA ARG A 185 6.45 -13.30 27.75
C ARG A 185 6.70 -11.83 27.49
N ARG A 186 5.63 -11.03 27.47
CA ARG A 186 5.75 -9.63 27.90
C ARG A 186 6.28 -9.69 29.35
N PRO A 187 7.46 -9.13 29.67
CA PRO A 187 7.79 -8.92 31.05
C PRO A 187 6.82 -7.86 31.57
N THR A 188 5.74 -8.29 32.22
CA THR A 188 5.01 -7.47 33.20
C THR A 188 5.94 -7.29 34.40
N GLY A 189 7.01 -6.52 34.20
CA GLY A 189 7.87 -6.02 35.26
C GLY A 189 7.25 -4.73 35.80
N SER A 190 6.55 -4.84 36.92
CA SER A 190 6.40 -3.83 37.97
C SER A 190 6.72 -2.37 37.57
N CYS A 191 5.75 -1.66 36.99
CA CYS A 191 5.78 -0.20 36.84
C CYS A 191 5.10 0.51 38.03
N ARG A 192 5.01 -0.14 39.21
CA ARG A 192 4.32 0.42 40.39
C ARG A 192 5.27 1.06 41.41
N SER A 193 6.58 0.83 41.31
CA SER A 193 7.57 1.37 42.26
C SER A 193 8.18 2.71 41.85
N LEU A 194 8.00 3.18 40.61
CA LEU A 194 8.58 4.45 40.13
C LEU A 194 7.68 5.68 40.37
N PHE A 195 6.40 5.49 40.73
CA PHE A 195 5.45 6.58 41.00
C PHE A 195 5.24 6.88 42.50
N SER A 196 6.03 6.26 43.39
CA SER A 196 5.90 6.43 44.86
C SER A 196 6.97 7.34 45.48
N SER A 197 7.93 7.87 44.71
CA SER A 197 9.11 8.56 45.27
C SER A 197 9.16 10.08 45.02
N SER A 198 8.06 10.70 44.61
CA SER A 198 8.01 12.17 44.43
C SER A 198 6.75 12.78 45.03
N ALA A 199 6.53 12.51 46.32
CA ALA A 199 5.73 13.38 47.19
C ALA A 199 6.70 14.30 47.94
N PRO A 200 6.71 15.61 47.70
CA PRO A 200 7.42 16.54 48.57
C PRO A 200 6.66 16.66 49.90
N SER A 201 7.38 16.44 51.00
CA SER A 201 7.03 16.99 52.29
C SER A 201 7.34 18.49 52.27
N ASP A 202 6.30 19.33 52.22
CA ASP A 202 6.13 20.60 52.93
C ASP A 202 4.81 21.27 52.51
#